data_AF-A0A0F9P517-F1
#
_entry.id   AF-A0A0F9P517-F1
#
_cell.length_a   1.000
_cell.length_b   1.000
_cell.length_c   1.000
_cell.angle_alpha   90.00
_cell.angle_beta   90.00
_cell.angle_gamma   90.00
#
_symmetry.space_group_name_H-M   'P 1'
#
loop_
_entity.id
_entity.type
_entity.pdbx_description
1 polymer ?
#
loop_
_entity_poly.entity_id
_entity_poly.type
_entity_poly.pdbx_seq_one_letter_code
_entity_poly.pdbx_strand_id
1 'polypeptide(L)'
;MTLVAGIAYKWYDAPNHMFLFLYLTLLLFFVKNENDLRDNFRWMVVIIMGFATLHKIINPNFVSGDFLAYRLLSGDFFQPVYMSGLFPKIKDVLDQNYQDIYTFTQGESFLTDQITLKNVQPNLMVGLKFFVFSIIGMEFLVAALFAFLYTKRLAFIVLLIFVASIGLIVSEFEFAATFLFMGAIMCPTKFSTLRSMFWATFVLYVVLALQNNVMLW
;
A
#
# COMPACT_ATOMS: atom_id res chain seq x y z
N MET A 1 11.17 -5.23 -16.29
CA MET A 1 10.46 -4.77 -17.51
C MET A 1 10.41 -3.25 -17.45
N THR A 2 10.87 -2.51 -18.46
CA THR A 2 10.97 -1.04 -18.41
C THR A 2 9.58 -0.40 -18.21
N LEU A 3 9.51 0.70 -17.46
CA LEU A 3 8.27 1.43 -17.13
C LEU A 3 7.40 1.70 -18.38
N VAL A 4 8.06 2.01 -19.50
CA VAL A 4 7.45 2.22 -20.82
C VAL A 4 6.87 0.93 -21.41
N ALA A 5 7.57 -0.20 -21.31
CA ALA A 5 7.07 -1.48 -21.82
C ALA A 5 5.89 -2.01 -20.99
N GLY A 6 5.90 -1.81 -19.68
CA GLY A 6 4.78 -2.17 -18.78
C GLY A 6 3.51 -1.38 -19.12
N ILE A 7 3.64 -0.08 -19.36
CA ILE A 7 2.51 0.81 -19.71
C ILE A 7 2.10 0.68 -21.19
N ALA A 8 2.99 0.28 -22.10
CA ALA A 8 2.63 0.20 -23.52
C ALA A 8 1.94 -1.12 -23.91
N TYR A 9 2.30 -2.25 -23.27
CA TYR A 9 1.91 -3.58 -23.75
C TYR A 9 0.90 -4.30 -22.86
N LYS A 10 0.90 -4.05 -21.55
CA LYS A 10 -0.01 -4.68 -20.56
C LYS A 10 -0.46 -3.70 -19.47
N TRP A 11 -0.85 -2.50 -19.88
CA TRP A 11 -1.18 -1.42 -18.95
C TRP A 11 -2.31 -1.78 -17.98
N TYR A 12 -3.28 -2.60 -18.41
CA TYR A 12 -4.39 -3.05 -17.58
C TYR A 12 -3.95 -4.02 -16.47
N ASP A 13 -2.83 -4.72 -16.64
CA ASP A 13 -2.21 -5.59 -15.62
C ASP A 13 -1.11 -4.86 -14.83
N ALA A 14 -0.73 -3.66 -15.25
CA ALA A 14 0.34 -2.90 -14.60
C ALA A 14 -0.14 -2.41 -13.22
N PRO A 15 0.66 -2.59 -12.16
CA PRO A 15 0.29 -2.08 -10.85
C PRO A 15 0.06 -0.57 -10.87
N ASN A 16 -0.95 -0.09 -10.14
CA ASN A 16 -1.34 1.33 -10.12
C ASN A 16 -0.18 2.28 -9.77
N HIS A 17 0.79 1.82 -8.98
CA HIS A 17 1.98 2.61 -8.61
C HIS A 17 2.95 2.86 -9.79
N MET A 18 2.91 2.06 -10.86
CA MET A 18 3.72 2.30 -12.07
C MET A 18 3.27 3.55 -12.83
N PHE A 19 1.96 3.80 -12.89
CA PHE A 19 1.40 5.04 -13.46
C PHE A 19 1.78 6.25 -12.61
N LEU A 20 1.78 6.09 -11.29
CA LEU A 20 2.23 7.12 -10.36
C LEU A 20 3.70 7.48 -10.60
N PHE A 21 4.58 6.48 -10.76
CA PHE A 21 5.98 6.70 -11.08
C PHE A 21 6.21 7.39 -12.42
N LEU A 22 5.44 7.04 -13.46
CA LEU A 22 5.50 7.75 -14.73
C LEU A 22 5.18 9.24 -14.53
N TYR A 23 4.08 9.53 -13.85
CA TYR A 23 3.65 10.91 -13.62
C TYR A 23 4.66 11.70 -12.78
N LEU A 24 5.22 11.10 -11.72
CA LEU A 24 6.29 11.72 -10.93
C LEU A 24 7.55 12.01 -11.75
N THR A 25 7.93 11.08 -12.62
CA THR A 25 9.08 11.26 -13.51
C THR A 25 8.85 12.47 -14.40
N LEU A 26 7.69 12.57 -15.06
CA LEU A 26 7.33 13.71 -15.89
C LEU A 26 7.34 15.02 -15.08
N LEU A 27 6.74 15.05 -13.88
CA LEU A 27 6.74 16.23 -13.03
C LEU A 27 8.16 16.71 -12.70
N LEU A 28 9.07 15.81 -12.33
CA LEU A 28 10.46 16.16 -12.01
C LEU A 28 11.24 16.71 -13.22
N PHE A 29 10.88 16.28 -14.44
CA PHE A 29 11.51 16.80 -15.67
C PHE A 29 10.97 18.17 -16.09
N PHE A 30 9.67 18.43 -15.92
CA PHE A 30 9.01 19.62 -16.48
C PHE A 30 8.82 20.75 -15.47
N VAL A 31 8.69 20.46 -14.18
CA VAL A 31 8.44 21.49 -13.15
C VAL A 31 9.77 22.06 -12.65
N LYS A 32 10.01 23.34 -12.93
CA LYS A 32 11.25 24.04 -12.54
C LYS A 32 11.19 24.72 -11.17
N ASN A 33 9.99 25.03 -10.69
CA ASN A 33 9.77 25.75 -9.43
C ASN A 33 9.42 24.76 -8.32
N GLU A 34 10.17 24.80 -7.21
CA GLU A 34 9.96 23.92 -6.07
C GLU A 34 8.56 24.09 -5.45
N ASN A 35 8.00 25.31 -5.44
CA ASN A 35 6.66 25.55 -4.90
C ASN A 35 5.58 24.86 -5.75
N ASP A 36 5.71 24.92 -7.07
CA ASP A 36 4.78 24.26 -7.98
C ASP A 36 4.90 22.74 -7.85
N LEU A 37 6.11 22.21 -7.67
CA LEU A 37 6.34 20.78 -7.44
C LEU A 37 5.66 20.31 -6.14
N ARG A 38 5.79 21.08 -5.06
CA ARG A 38 5.14 20.78 -3.77
C ARG A 38 3.61 20.81 -3.88
N ASP A 39 3.05 21.76 -4.62
CA ASP A 39 1.59 21.86 -4.81
C ASP A 39 1.07 20.68 -5.64
N ASN A 40 1.81 20.29 -6.69
CA ASN A 40 1.50 19.09 -7.48
C ASN A 40 1.53 17.83 -6.61
N PHE A 41 2.59 17.62 -5.82
CA PHE A 41 2.67 16.48 -4.90
C PHE A 41 1.53 16.46 -3.87
N ARG A 42 1.12 17.64 -3.37
CA ARG A 42 -0.02 17.74 -2.46
C ARG A 42 -1.28 17.21 -3.13
N TRP A 43 -1.60 17.73 -4.31
CA TRP A 43 -2.81 17.33 -5.03
C TRP A 43 -2.77 15.87 -5.50
N MET A 44 -1.60 15.35 -5.85
CA MET A 44 -1.44 13.92 -6.12
C MET A 44 -1.83 13.07 -4.91
N VAL A 45 -1.32 13.39 -3.72
CA VAL A 45 -1.69 12.66 -2.49
C VAL A 45 -3.20 12.73 -2.28
N VAL A 46 -3.81 13.92 -2.43
CA VAL A 46 -5.26 14.11 -2.29
C VAL A 46 -6.05 13.26 -3.29
N ILE A 47 -5.68 13.29 -4.57
CA ILE A 47 -6.39 12.56 -5.63
C ILE A 47 -6.25 11.05 -5.45
N ILE A 48 -5.03 10.56 -5.21
CA ILE A 48 -4.78 9.12 -5.05
C ILE A 48 -5.52 8.58 -3.84
N MET A 49 -5.40 9.24 -2.69
CA MET A 49 -6.07 8.81 -1.46
C MET A 49 -7.58 8.98 -1.52
N GLY A 50 -8.05 10.08 -2.12
CA GLY A 50 -9.48 10.33 -2.32
C GLY A 50 -10.11 9.27 -3.24
N PHE A 51 -9.47 8.97 -4.37
CA PHE A 51 -9.95 7.94 -5.28
C PHE A 51 -9.86 6.54 -4.67
N ALA A 52 -8.78 6.22 -3.96
CA ALA A 52 -8.64 4.95 -3.22
C ALA A 52 -9.77 4.76 -2.20
N THR A 53 -10.08 5.82 -1.44
CA THR A 53 -11.21 5.84 -0.48
C THR A 53 -12.53 5.58 -1.19
N LEU A 54 -12.85 6.36 -2.24
CA LEU A 54 -14.11 6.23 -2.98
C LEU A 54 -14.25 4.84 -3.61
N HIS A 55 -13.19 4.35 -4.25
CA HIS A 55 -13.17 3.02 -4.86
C HIS A 55 -13.45 1.91 -3.83
N LYS A 56 -12.86 2.00 -2.63
CA LYS A 56 -13.11 1.05 -1.54
C LYS A 56 -14.53 1.12 -0.99
N ILE A 57 -15.11 2.31 -0.87
CA ILE A 57 -16.49 2.49 -0.41
C ILE A 57 -17.49 1.91 -1.43
N ILE A 58 -17.23 2.09 -2.72
CA ILE A 58 -18.11 1.63 -3.79
C ILE A 58 -17.97 0.12 -4.02
N ASN A 59 -16.82 -0.48 -3.71
CA ASN A 59 -16.56 -1.90 -3.92
C ASN A 59 -17.23 -2.77 -2.83
N PRO A 60 -18.27 -3.56 -3.16
CA PRO A 60 -18.99 -4.37 -2.17
C PRO A 60 -18.11 -5.40 -1.48
N ASN A 61 -17.14 -5.99 -2.19
CA ASN A 61 -16.23 -7.01 -1.65
C ASN A 61 -15.22 -6.41 -0.66
N PHE A 62 -14.92 -5.12 -0.78
CA PHE A 62 -14.08 -4.42 0.19
C PHE A 62 -14.90 -4.11 1.45
N VAL A 63 -16.11 -3.58 1.30
CA VAL A 63 -16.99 -3.21 2.42
C VAL A 63 -17.48 -4.43 3.21
N SER A 64 -17.77 -5.55 2.54
CA SER A 64 -18.11 -6.82 3.21
C SER A 64 -16.95 -7.37 4.04
N GLY A 65 -15.72 -7.02 3.67
CA GLY A 65 -14.48 -7.52 4.24
C GLY A 65 -13.96 -8.80 3.58
N ASP A 66 -14.65 -9.33 2.56
CA ASP A 66 -14.27 -10.59 1.90
C ASP A 66 -12.92 -10.47 1.20
N PHE A 67 -12.65 -9.31 0.57
CA PHE A 67 -11.35 -9.04 -0.03
C PHE A 67 -10.22 -9.03 1.01
N LEU A 68 -10.43 -8.38 2.16
CA LEU A 68 -9.45 -8.36 3.24
C LEU A 68 -9.29 -9.74 3.88
N ALA A 69 -10.37 -10.49 4.06
CA ALA A 69 -10.36 -11.85 4.58
C ALA A 69 -9.50 -12.73 3.69
N TYR A 70 -9.74 -12.69 2.38
CA TYR A 70 -8.96 -13.43 1.40
C TYR A 70 -7.47 -13.06 1.48
N ARG A 71 -7.12 -11.76 1.42
CA ARG A 71 -5.73 -11.29 1.48
C ARG A 71 -5.02 -11.63 2.79
N LEU A 72 -5.75 -11.68 3.89
CA LEU A 72 -5.20 -12.10 5.18
C LEU A 72 -4.95 -13.61 5.23
N LEU A 73 -5.90 -14.41 4.73
CA LEU A 73 -5.83 -15.87 4.74
C LEU A 73 -4.86 -16.43 3.69
N SER A 74 -4.60 -15.69 2.61
CA SER A 74 -3.57 -16.01 1.61
C SER A 74 -2.15 -15.73 2.09
N GLY A 75 -2.00 -15.06 3.24
CA GLY A 75 -0.69 -14.67 3.78
C GLY A 75 -0.10 -13.40 3.18
N ASP A 76 -0.85 -12.66 2.36
CA ASP A 76 -0.39 -11.41 1.75
C ASP A 76 -0.32 -10.25 2.76
N PHE A 77 -1.16 -10.29 3.80
CA PHE A 77 -1.16 -9.26 4.85
C PHE A 77 -0.26 -9.64 6.02
N PHE A 78 0.33 -8.64 6.68
CA PHE A 78 1.20 -8.77 7.85
C PHE A 78 2.39 -9.73 7.64
N GLN A 79 2.82 -9.92 6.39
CA GLN A 79 3.91 -10.81 6.02
C GLN A 79 5.18 -10.62 6.88
N PRO A 80 5.66 -9.39 7.17
CA PRO A 80 6.85 -9.22 8.01
C PRO A 80 6.65 -9.75 9.44
N VAL A 81 5.43 -9.62 9.97
CA VAL A 81 5.07 -10.10 11.31
C VAL A 81 5.05 -11.63 11.33
N TYR A 82 4.45 -12.27 10.33
CA TYR A 82 4.39 -13.73 10.28
C TYR A 82 5.74 -14.38 9.96
N MET A 83 6.57 -13.73 9.12
CA MET A 83 7.92 -14.18 8.80
C MET A 83 8.90 -14.03 9.96
N SER A 84 8.64 -13.12 10.91
CA SER A 84 9.51 -12.95 12.09
C SER A 84 9.52 -14.15 13.04
N GLY A 85 8.60 -15.12 12.87
CA GLY A 85 8.48 -16.28 13.75
C GLY A 85 7.74 -16.02 15.07
N LEU A 86 7.20 -14.81 15.27
CA LEU A 86 6.43 -14.46 16.48
C LEU A 86 5.14 -15.28 16.65
N PHE A 87 4.56 -15.77 15.55
CA PHE A 87 3.28 -16.51 15.55
C PHE A 87 3.35 -17.79 14.70
N PRO A 88 4.07 -18.83 15.15
CA PRO A 88 4.34 -20.02 14.34
C PRO A 88 3.06 -20.75 13.92
N LYS A 89 2.08 -20.89 14.82
CA LYS A 89 0.79 -21.53 14.50
C LYS A 89 0.02 -20.80 13.41
N ILE A 90 0.10 -19.46 13.38
CA ILE A 90 -0.56 -18.66 12.34
C ILE A 90 0.14 -18.87 11.01
N LYS A 91 1.48 -18.83 11.03
CA LYS A 91 2.31 -19.09 9.85
C LYS A 91 2.00 -20.46 9.23
N ASP A 92 1.93 -21.52 10.02
CA ASP A 92 1.64 -22.87 9.51
C ASP A 92 0.27 -22.95 8.80
N VAL A 93 -0.75 -22.26 9.32
CA VAL A 93 -2.08 -22.19 8.69
C VAL A 93 -2.04 -21.39 7.39
N LEU A 94 -1.32 -20.26 7.37
CA LEU A 94 -1.17 -19.43 6.18
C LEU A 94 -0.35 -20.12 5.09
N ASP A 95 0.73 -20.82 5.45
CA ASP A 95 1.55 -21.60 4.53
C ASP A 95 0.70 -22.71 3.88
N GLN A 96 -0.17 -23.38 4.65
CA GLN A 96 -1.10 -24.36 4.10
C GLN A 96 -2.13 -23.72 3.16
N ASN A 97 -2.74 -22.60 3.55
CA ASN A 97 -3.69 -21.89 2.69
C ASN A 97 -3.03 -21.43 1.37
N TYR A 98 -1.78 -20.97 1.43
CA TYR A 98 -1.01 -20.61 0.26
C TYR A 98 -0.82 -21.79 -0.69
N GLN A 99 -0.47 -22.98 -0.16
CA GLN A 99 -0.37 -24.20 -0.96
C GLN A 99 -1.72 -24.64 -1.56
N ASP A 100 -2.81 -24.51 -0.80
CA ASP A 100 -4.15 -24.82 -1.26
C ASP A 100 -4.57 -23.89 -2.41
N ILE A 101 -4.28 -22.58 -2.31
CA ILE A 101 -4.50 -21.59 -3.38
C ILE A 101 -3.64 -21.91 -4.60
N TYR A 102 -2.35 -22.21 -4.41
CA TYR A 102 -1.44 -22.56 -5.50
C TYR A 102 -1.92 -23.79 -6.26
N THR A 103 -2.27 -24.86 -5.54
CA THR A 103 -2.76 -26.10 -6.14
C THR A 103 -4.07 -25.88 -6.91
N PHE A 104 -4.99 -25.10 -6.34
CA PHE A 104 -6.25 -24.75 -6.99
C PHE A 104 -6.06 -23.93 -8.26
N THR A 105 -5.20 -22.92 -8.25
CA THR A 105 -4.96 -22.04 -9.41
C THR A 105 -4.21 -22.72 -10.55
N GLN A 106 -3.48 -23.80 -10.28
CA GLN A 106 -2.83 -24.64 -11.29
C GLN A 106 -3.75 -25.75 -11.85
N GLY A 107 -4.90 -26.01 -11.22
CA GLY A 107 -5.84 -27.05 -11.65
C GLY A 107 -6.70 -26.63 -12.83
N GLU A 108 -7.06 -27.58 -13.71
CA GLU A 108 -7.92 -27.33 -14.88
C GLU A 108 -9.35 -26.88 -14.51
N SER A 109 -9.80 -27.18 -13.28
CA SER A 109 -11.15 -26.89 -12.78
C SER A 109 -11.27 -25.58 -11.99
N PHE A 110 -10.27 -24.70 -12.01
CA PHE A 110 -10.29 -23.43 -11.25
C PHE A 110 -11.50 -22.53 -11.57
N LEU A 111 -12.12 -22.69 -12.74
CA LEU A 111 -13.31 -21.95 -13.17
C LEU A 111 -14.63 -22.51 -12.60
N THR A 112 -14.64 -23.77 -12.16
CA THR A 112 -15.86 -24.47 -11.73
C THR A 112 -15.86 -24.81 -10.25
N ASP A 113 -14.67 -25.01 -9.67
CA ASP A 113 -14.51 -25.50 -8.32
C ASP A 113 -14.32 -24.34 -7.32
N GLN A 114 -14.44 -24.65 -6.03
CA GLN A 114 -14.22 -23.72 -4.94
C GLN A 114 -13.31 -24.35 -3.89
N ILE A 115 -12.49 -23.51 -3.24
CA ILE A 115 -11.71 -23.90 -2.07
C ILE A 115 -12.19 -23.17 -0.83
N THR A 116 -12.03 -23.80 0.33
CA THR A 116 -12.28 -23.18 1.63
C THR A 116 -10.96 -22.98 2.35
N LEU A 117 -10.57 -21.73 2.57
CA LEU A 117 -9.36 -21.41 3.31
C LEU A 117 -9.55 -21.66 4.81
N LYS A 118 -8.50 -22.17 5.45
CA LYS A 118 -8.49 -22.42 6.89
C LYS A 118 -8.42 -21.10 7.63
N ASN A 119 -9.31 -20.93 8.61
CA ASN A 119 -9.36 -19.72 9.41
C ASN A 119 -8.22 -19.72 10.45
N VAL A 120 -7.57 -18.57 10.61
CA VAL A 120 -6.49 -18.37 11.59
C VAL A 120 -7.06 -18.20 13.00
N GLN A 121 -8.25 -17.61 13.14
CA GLN A 121 -8.86 -17.36 14.45
C GLN A 121 -10.41 -17.32 14.38
N PRO A 122 -11.13 -17.95 15.33
CA PRO A 122 -12.60 -18.07 15.28
C PRO A 122 -13.39 -16.76 15.22
N ASN A 123 -12.80 -15.61 15.59
CA ASN A 123 -13.44 -14.29 15.58
C ASN A 123 -12.86 -13.32 14.54
N LEU A 124 -12.10 -13.81 13.57
CA LEU A 124 -11.40 -12.99 12.59
C LEU A 124 -12.36 -12.03 11.84
N MET A 125 -13.55 -12.52 11.46
CA MET A 125 -14.54 -11.75 10.71
C MET A 125 -15.07 -10.51 11.44
N VAL A 126 -15.15 -10.54 12.77
CA VAL A 126 -15.59 -9.37 13.55
C VAL A 126 -14.52 -8.28 13.54
N GLY A 127 -13.25 -8.67 13.69
CA GLY A 127 -12.12 -7.76 13.59
C GLY A 127 -11.95 -7.17 12.18
N LEU A 128 -12.27 -7.95 11.14
CA LEU A 128 -12.13 -7.53 9.75
C LEU A 128 -13.01 -6.33 9.39
N LYS A 129 -14.26 -6.27 9.86
CA LYS A 129 -15.12 -5.09 9.59
C LYS A 129 -14.55 -3.82 10.18
N PHE A 130 -14.09 -3.86 11.43
CA PHE A 130 -13.40 -2.73 12.06
C PHE A 130 -12.17 -2.33 11.23
N PHE A 131 -11.40 -3.32 10.78
CA PHE A 131 -10.20 -3.08 10.01
C PHE A 131 -10.48 -2.46 8.62
N VAL A 132 -11.50 -2.93 7.89
CA VAL A 132 -11.99 -2.34 6.64
C VAL A 132 -12.25 -0.85 6.80
N PHE A 133 -13.06 -0.47 7.80
CA PHE A 133 -13.41 0.94 8.03
C PHE A 133 -12.21 1.74 8.55
N SER A 134 -11.26 1.11 9.25
CA SER A 134 -10.02 1.79 9.66
C SER A 134 -9.15 2.15 8.46
N ILE A 135 -9.05 1.29 7.44
CA ILE A 135 -8.31 1.57 6.19
C ILE A 135 -8.97 2.71 5.44
N ILE A 136 -10.28 2.61 5.19
CA ILE A 136 -11.05 3.66 4.50
C ILE A 136 -10.93 4.98 5.25
N GLY A 137 -11.08 4.96 6.58
CA GLY A 137 -10.96 6.13 7.43
C GLY A 137 -9.58 6.76 7.38
N MET A 138 -8.51 5.96 7.36
CA MET A 138 -7.14 6.47 7.29
C MET A 138 -6.83 7.08 5.92
N GLU A 139 -7.23 6.45 4.82
CA GLU A 139 -7.07 7.01 3.47
C GLU A 139 -7.83 8.33 3.31
N PHE A 140 -9.08 8.38 3.76
CA PHE A 140 -9.88 9.59 3.78
C PHE A 140 -9.22 10.68 4.63
N LEU A 141 -8.72 10.33 5.81
CA LEU A 141 -8.06 11.26 6.72
C LEU A 141 -6.80 11.85 6.08
N VAL A 142 -5.96 11.04 5.42
CA VAL A 142 -4.78 11.53 4.69
C VAL A 142 -5.20 12.48 3.59
N ALA A 143 -6.21 12.12 2.77
CA ALA A 143 -6.71 12.98 1.70
C ALA A 143 -7.22 14.33 2.25
N ALA A 144 -8.06 14.31 3.28
CA ALA A 144 -8.63 15.50 3.89
C ALA A 144 -7.56 16.40 4.53
N LEU A 145 -6.60 15.81 5.27
CA LEU A 145 -5.52 16.57 5.90
C LEU A 145 -4.62 17.24 4.86
N PHE A 146 -4.32 16.60 3.72
CA PHE A 146 -3.55 17.23 2.66
C PHE A 146 -4.35 18.20 1.80
N ALA A 147 -5.67 18.03 1.69
CA ALA A 147 -6.52 19.01 1.01
C ALA A 147 -6.62 20.32 1.81
N PHE A 148 -6.83 20.24 3.12
CA PHE A 148 -7.20 21.39 3.94
C PHE A 148 -6.10 21.86 4.91
N LEU A 149 -5.23 20.96 5.38
CA LEU A 149 -4.30 21.20 6.48
C LEU A 149 -2.84 20.83 6.17
N TYR A 150 -2.44 20.80 4.89
CA TYR A 150 -1.11 20.33 4.48
C TYR A 150 0.07 21.14 5.06
N THR A 151 -0.16 22.36 5.54
CA THR A 151 0.87 23.19 6.19
C THR A 151 1.07 22.88 7.69
N LYS A 152 0.22 22.02 8.26
CA LYS A 152 0.22 21.65 9.68
C LYS A 152 1.04 20.37 9.89
N ARG A 153 1.75 20.30 11.03
CA ARG A 153 2.59 19.14 11.39
C ARG A 153 1.79 17.83 11.46
N LEU A 154 0.52 17.91 11.87
CA LEU A 154 -0.37 16.76 11.98
C LEU A 154 -0.52 15.99 10.66
N ALA A 155 -0.70 16.67 9.53
CA ALA A 155 -0.88 16.04 8.22
C ALA A 155 0.30 15.09 7.89
N PHE A 156 1.51 15.55 8.14
CA PHE A 156 2.73 14.78 7.90
C PHE A 156 2.96 13.65 8.90
N ILE A 157 2.57 13.82 10.16
CA ILE A 157 2.63 12.72 11.15
C ILE A 157 1.66 11.62 10.75
N VAL A 158 0.43 11.98 10.36
CA VAL A 158 -0.58 11.03 9.89
C VAL A 158 -0.09 10.33 8.61
N LEU A 159 0.55 11.05 7.68
CA LEU A 159 1.17 10.42 6.50
C LEU A 159 2.26 9.40 6.88
N LEU A 160 3.15 9.71 7.82
CA LEU A 160 4.16 8.75 8.27
C LEU A 160 3.54 7.50 8.90
N ILE A 161 2.52 7.67 9.74
CA ILE A 161 1.79 6.55 10.35
C ILE A 161 1.12 5.70 9.26
N PHE A 162 0.49 6.35 8.28
CA PHE A 162 -0.13 5.66 7.15
C PHE A 162 0.89 4.84 6.36
N VAL A 163 2.02 5.43 5.98
CA VAL A 163 3.08 4.72 5.24
C VAL A 163 3.68 3.59 6.06
N ALA A 164 3.92 3.81 7.37
CA ALA A 164 4.37 2.75 8.26
C ALA A 164 3.39 1.57 8.27
N SER A 165 2.08 1.86 8.28
CA SER A 165 1.04 0.83 8.18
C SER A 165 1.08 0.07 6.85
N ILE A 166 1.34 0.73 5.71
CA ILE A 166 1.48 0.04 4.41
C ILE A 166 2.63 -0.98 4.47
N GLY A 167 3.79 -0.57 4.98
CA GLY A 167 4.96 -1.44 5.05
C GLY A 167 4.79 -2.63 6.01
N LEU A 168 4.01 -2.47 7.07
CA LEU A 168 3.73 -3.56 8.02
C LEU A 168 2.59 -4.48 7.56
N ILE A 169 1.57 -3.92 6.91
CA ILE A 169 0.32 -4.63 6.62
C ILE A 169 0.36 -5.25 5.22
N VAL A 170 0.76 -4.52 4.17
CA VAL A 170 0.67 -5.03 2.78
C VAL A 170 2.06 -5.22 2.15
N SER A 171 3.12 -4.74 2.79
CA SER A 171 4.50 -4.80 2.29
C SER A 171 4.72 -4.17 0.91
N GLU A 172 3.87 -3.21 0.50
CA GLU A 172 4.05 -2.48 -0.76
C GLU A 172 5.11 -1.37 -0.62
N PHE A 173 6.37 -1.79 -0.49
CA PHE A 173 7.49 -0.89 -0.18
C PHE A 173 7.72 0.19 -1.24
N GLU A 174 7.51 -0.12 -2.52
CA GLU A 174 7.67 0.84 -3.63
C GLU A 174 6.64 1.97 -3.56
N PHE A 175 5.37 1.62 -3.35
CA PHE A 175 4.29 2.58 -3.17
C PHE A 175 4.53 3.44 -1.93
N ALA A 176 4.87 2.81 -0.80
CA ALA A 176 5.20 3.51 0.44
C ALA A 176 6.41 4.46 0.31
N ALA A 177 7.49 4.04 -0.37
CA ALA A 177 8.65 4.88 -0.67
C ALA A 177 8.24 6.12 -1.47
N THR A 178 7.28 5.98 -2.38
CA THR A 178 6.77 7.10 -3.18
C THR A 178 6.13 8.18 -2.31
N PHE A 179 5.28 7.80 -1.36
CA PHE A 179 4.68 8.73 -0.40
C PHE A 179 5.73 9.36 0.52
N LEU A 180 6.76 8.61 0.91
CA LEU A 180 7.84 9.15 1.74
C LEU A 180 8.64 10.22 1.00
N PHE A 181 8.98 9.96 -0.26
CA PHE A 181 9.65 10.94 -1.12
C PHE A 181 8.81 12.20 -1.30
N MET A 182 7.54 12.05 -1.71
CA MET A 182 6.63 13.19 -1.84
C MET A 182 6.48 13.94 -0.50
N GLY A 183 6.32 13.21 0.61
CA GLY A 183 6.26 13.74 1.96
C GLY A 183 7.50 14.54 2.34
N ALA A 184 8.70 14.05 2.03
CA ALA A 184 9.97 14.73 2.31
C ALA A 184 10.14 16.07 1.56
N ILE A 185 9.64 16.12 0.31
CA ILE A 185 9.67 17.33 -0.53
C ILE A 185 8.60 18.32 -0.09
N MET A 186 7.39 17.86 0.23
CA MET A 186 6.29 18.70 0.70
C MET A 186 6.49 19.24 2.12
N CYS A 187 7.26 18.53 2.97
CA CYS A 187 7.41 18.89 4.38
C CYS A 187 8.06 20.28 4.53
N PRO A 188 7.39 21.24 5.18
CA PRO A 188 7.95 22.56 5.44
C PRO A 188 9.32 22.49 6.13
N THR A 189 10.25 23.36 5.73
CA THR A 189 11.62 23.42 6.28
C THR A 189 11.66 23.61 7.81
N LYS A 190 10.67 24.31 8.38
CA LYS A 190 10.48 24.46 9.83
C LYS A 190 10.26 23.14 10.59
N PHE A 191 9.92 22.04 9.91
CA PHE A 191 9.72 20.72 10.50
C PHE A 191 10.92 19.80 10.22
N SER A 192 12.15 20.29 10.44
CA SER A 192 13.41 19.64 10.06
C SER A 192 13.54 18.19 10.56
N THR A 193 13.16 17.91 11.82
CA THR A 193 13.15 16.54 12.37
C THR A 193 12.23 15.62 11.57
N LEU A 194 11.01 16.07 11.28
CA LEU A 194 10.01 15.27 10.57
C LEU A 194 10.46 15.02 9.12
N ARG A 195 11.01 16.05 8.47
CA ARG A 195 11.60 15.94 7.13
C ARG A 195 12.75 14.93 7.09
N SER A 196 13.59 14.92 8.13
CA SER A 196 14.69 13.94 8.26
C SER A 196 14.15 12.51 8.44
N MET A 197 13.07 12.34 9.21
CA MET A 197 12.40 11.05 9.35
C MET A 197 11.85 10.55 8.00
N PHE A 198 11.22 11.42 7.19
CA PHE A 198 10.78 11.03 5.85
C PHE A 198 11.92 10.52 4.98
N TRP A 199 13.06 11.22 4.95
CA TRP A 199 14.22 10.78 4.16
C TRP A 199 14.82 9.48 4.68
N ALA A 200 14.97 9.33 6.01
CA ALA A 200 15.50 8.12 6.61
C ALA A 200 14.61 6.91 6.30
N THR A 201 13.29 7.05 6.50
CA THR A 201 12.33 6.00 6.19
C THR A 201 12.24 5.74 4.69
N PHE A 202 12.36 6.77 3.84
CA PHE A 202 12.39 6.60 2.38
C PHE A 202 13.54 5.68 1.97
N VAL A 203 14.76 5.99 2.43
CA VAL A 203 15.94 5.16 2.13
C VAL A 203 15.75 3.73 2.62
N LEU A 204 15.24 3.55 3.84
CA LEU A 204 14.91 2.23 4.37
C LEU A 204 13.94 1.46 3.46
N TYR A 205 12.85 2.09 3.03
CA TYR A 205 11.84 1.44 2.20
C TYR A 205 12.34 1.16 0.78
N VAL A 206 13.21 2.01 0.23
CA VAL A 206 13.90 1.71 -1.04
C VAL A 206 14.78 0.48 -0.90
N VAL A 207 15.55 0.36 0.19
CA VAL A 207 16.37 -0.83 0.44
C VAL A 207 15.50 -2.08 0.59
N LEU A 208 14.39 -2.01 1.34
CA LEU A 208 13.45 -3.12 1.50
C LEU A 208 12.78 -3.50 0.17
N ALA A 209 12.39 -2.51 -0.65
CA ALA A 209 11.83 -2.75 -1.98
C ALA A 209 12.84 -3.47 -2.88
N LEU A 210 14.10 -3.04 -2.89
CA LEU A 210 15.16 -3.69 -3.66
C LEU A 210 15.41 -5.11 -3.17
N GLN A 211 15.47 -5.34 -1.86
CA GLN A 211 15.63 -6.68 -1.29
C GLN A 211 14.47 -7.61 -1.68
N ASN A 212 13.23 -7.13 -1.55
CA ASN A 212 12.03 -7.88 -1.92
C ASN A 212 12.05 -8.26 -3.40
N ASN A 213 12.41 -7.31 -4.27
CA ASN A 213 12.51 -7.55 -5.71
C ASN A 213 13.67 -8.46 -6.11
N VAL A 214 14.75 -8.56 -5.32
CA VAL A 214 15.85 -9.50 -5.59
C VAL A 214 15.50 -10.91 -5.11
N MET A 215 14.81 -11.05 -3.98
CA MET A 215 14.45 -12.37 -3.41
C MET A 215 13.28 -13.06 -4.13
N LEU A 216 12.47 -12.33 -4.89
CA LEU A 216 11.37 -12.86 -5.69
C LEU A 216 11.82 -13.41 -7.06
N TRP A 217 13.13 -13.47 -7.32
CA TRP A 217 13.78 -14.12 -8.48
C TRP A 217 14.65 -15.28 -8.01
#